data_AF-A0A958M1Q9-F1
#
_entry.id   AF-A0A958M1Q9-F1
#
_cell.length_a   1.000
_cell.length_b   1.000
_cell.length_c   1.000
_cell.angle_alpha   90.00
_cell.angle_beta   90.00
_cell.angle_gamma   90.00
#
_symmetry.space_group_name_H-M   'P 1'
#
loop_
_entity.id
_entity.type
_entity.pdbx_description
1 polymer ?
#
loop_
_entity_poly.entity_id
_entity_poly.type
_entity_poly.pdbx_seq_one_letter_code
_entity_poly.pdbx_strand_id
1 'polypeptide(L)'
;MDYNLKKDYEAAAKLRADQKAIIDAAELDGRKSLNESEEKQFDALHKEQMAVEAMIEKKSKLNESAKAIISDEVIDTTKKSADEILYNKEKYAKALRTYLTKGERALNEEEFNILSRAQSTTSTEGGYTIPTELSNEIIKGMAQYGGVRENSRVITTTGGGAFNYNYNDDTSNTVGLISEASAITADDDTVFSQVT
;
A
#
# COMPACT_ATOMS: atom_id res chain seq x y z
N MET A 1 1.46 -5.88 13.27
CA MET A 1 2.27 -5.51 14.45
C MET A 1 2.49 -6.82 15.17
N ASP A 2 3.37 -7.65 14.62
CA ASP A 2 3.71 -8.90 15.26
C ASP A 2 4.64 -8.62 16.43
N TYR A 3 4.29 -9.15 17.60
CA TYR A 3 5.17 -9.06 18.76
C TYR A 3 6.41 -9.92 18.49
N ASN A 4 7.61 -9.38 18.72
CA ASN A 4 8.85 -10.17 18.62
C ASN A 4 8.99 -11.08 19.85
N LEU A 5 8.60 -12.35 19.72
CA LEU A 5 8.67 -13.33 20.81
C LEU A 5 10.08 -13.92 21.02
N LYS A 6 11.02 -13.74 20.09
CA LYS A 6 12.36 -14.38 20.16
C LYS A 6 13.10 -14.04 21.46
N LYS A 7 13.06 -12.76 21.84
CA LYS A 7 13.70 -12.27 23.08
C LYS A 7 13.05 -12.86 24.34
N ASP A 8 11.73 -13.04 24.33
CA ASP A 8 10.98 -13.59 25.47
C ASP A 8 11.25 -15.10 25.62
N TYR A 9 11.35 -15.84 24.51
CA TYR A 9 11.76 -17.26 24.52
C TYR A 9 13.20 -17.45 25.00
N GLU A 10 14.13 -16.58 24.58
CA GLU A 10 15.51 -16.60 25.07
C GLU A 10 15.59 -16.33 26.57
N ALA A 11 14.77 -15.41 27.10
CA ALA A 11 14.69 -15.14 28.53
C ALA A 11 14.14 -16.33 29.32
N ALA A 12 13.06 -16.96 28.84
CA ALA A 12 12.51 -18.17 29.46
C ALA A 12 13.50 -19.35 29.43
N ALA A 13 14.26 -19.50 28.34
CA ALA A 13 15.28 -20.55 28.23
C ALA A 13 16.42 -20.37 29.24
N LYS A 14 16.86 -19.12 29.49
CA LYS A 14 17.87 -18.83 30.52
C LYS A 14 17.35 -19.16 31.92
N LEU A 15 16.14 -18.71 32.28
CA LEU A 15 15.54 -19.00 33.58
C LEU A 15 15.39 -20.52 33.84
N ARG A 16 15.00 -21.29 32.82
CA ARG A 16 14.96 -22.76 32.92
C ARG A 16 16.35 -23.39 33.05
N ALA A 17 17.35 -22.84 32.38
CA ALA A 17 18.73 -23.31 32.52
C ALA A 17 19.27 -23.05 33.94
N ASP A 18 18.96 -21.88 34.51
CA ASP A 18 19.36 -21.51 35.87
C ASP A 18 18.66 -22.40 36.92
N GLN A 19 17.37 -22.69 36.74
CA GLN A 19 16.66 -23.67 37.58
C GLN A 19 17.25 -25.08 37.48
N LYS A 20 17.58 -25.51 36.25
CA LYS A 20 18.20 -26.81 36.02
C LYS A 20 19.57 -26.89 36.70
N ALA A 21 20.36 -25.82 36.67
CA ALA A 21 21.66 -25.78 37.36
C ALA A 21 21.53 -25.96 38.88
N ILE A 22 20.47 -25.44 39.50
CA ILE A 22 20.20 -25.63 40.94
C ILE A 22 19.86 -27.10 41.24
N ILE A 23 19.04 -27.74 40.40
CA ILE A 23 18.69 -29.16 40.54
C ILE A 23 19.92 -30.04 40.29
N ASP A 24 20.67 -29.78 39.22
CA ASP A 24 21.88 -30.54 38.87
C ASP A 24 22.94 -30.40 40.00
N ALA A 25 23.06 -29.23 40.65
CA ALA A 25 23.93 -29.03 41.81
C ALA A 25 23.48 -29.84 43.04
N ALA A 26 22.17 -29.92 43.30
CA ALA A 26 21.61 -30.73 44.38
C ALA A 26 21.80 -32.24 44.14
N GLU A 27 21.64 -32.69 42.90
CA GLU A 27 21.89 -34.09 42.49
C GLU A 27 23.36 -34.47 42.60
N LEU A 28 24.28 -33.56 42.25
CA LEU A 28 25.73 -33.78 42.32
C LEU A 28 26.24 -33.89 43.77
N ASP A 29 25.58 -33.19 44.70
CA ASP A 29 25.75 -33.33 46.15
C ASP A 29 25.09 -34.59 46.72
N GLY A 30 24.43 -35.41 45.89
CA GLY A 30 23.77 -36.66 46.28
C GLY A 30 22.49 -36.48 47.10
N ARG A 31 21.91 -35.27 47.12
CA ARG A 31 20.69 -34.95 47.87
C ARG A 31 19.48 -35.02 46.93
N LYS A 32 18.42 -35.70 47.37
CA LYS A 32 17.12 -35.74 46.65
C LYS A 32 16.24 -34.52 46.91
N SER A 33 16.65 -33.63 47.80
CA SER A 33 15.90 -32.45 48.22
C SER A 33 16.81 -31.23 48.19
N LEU A 34 16.29 -30.13 47.64
CA LEU A 34 16.94 -28.83 47.70
C LEU A 34 17.05 -28.37 49.16
N ASN A 35 18.13 -27.65 49.47
CA ASN A 35 18.25 -26.98 50.76
C ASN A 35 17.29 -25.78 50.84
N GLU A 36 16.97 -25.30 52.05
CA GLU A 36 15.97 -24.24 52.27
C GLU A 36 16.30 -22.91 51.55
N SER A 37 17.58 -22.67 51.27
CA SER A 37 18.05 -21.54 50.46
C SER A 37 17.92 -21.77 48.96
N GLU A 38 18.13 -23.01 48.49
CA GLU A 38 18.02 -23.38 47.08
C GLU A 38 16.56 -23.45 46.66
N GLU A 39 15.69 -23.93 47.55
CA GLU A 39 14.24 -24.01 47.35
C GLU A 39 13.64 -22.60 47.16
N LYS A 40 14.05 -21.64 47.99
CA LYS A 40 13.66 -20.22 47.83
C LYS A 40 14.15 -19.60 46.51
N GLN A 41 15.36 -19.94 46.07
CA GLN A 41 15.90 -19.46 44.79
C GLN A 41 15.18 -20.10 43.60
N PHE A 42 14.88 -21.39 43.70
CA PHE A 42 14.10 -22.13 42.72
C PHE A 42 12.68 -21.57 42.60
N ASP A 43 11.99 -21.33 43.71
CA ASP A 43 10.64 -20.76 43.73
C ASP A 43 10.60 -19.34 43.14
N ALA A 44 11.61 -18.52 43.42
CA ALA A 44 11.74 -17.19 42.85
C ALA A 44 11.91 -17.24 41.32
N LEU A 45 12.83 -18.08 40.83
CA LEU A 45 13.06 -18.28 39.39
C LEU A 45 11.84 -18.91 38.71
N HIS A 46 11.13 -19.81 39.38
CA HIS A 46 9.91 -20.44 38.86
C HIS A 46 8.79 -19.43 38.68
N LYS A 47 8.61 -18.53 39.66
CA LYS A 47 7.64 -17.44 39.57
C LYS A 47 7.95 -16.50 38.40
N GLU A 48 9.22 -16.17 38.17
CA GLU A 48 9.64 -15.34 37.03
C GLU A 48 9.41 -16.05 35.69
N GLN A 49 9.75 -17.34 35.61
CA GLN A 49 9.49 -18.16 34.42
C GLN A 49 8.00 -18.20 34.07
N MET A 50 7.12 -18.47 35.05
CA MET A 50 5.68 -18.49 34.85
C MET A 50 5.15 -17.13 34.34
N ALA A 51 5.69 -16.02 34.87
CA ALA A 51 5.30 -14.69 34.41
C ALA A 51 5.68 -14.44 32.95
N VAL A 52 6.88 -14.84 32.53
CA VAL A 52 7.36 -14.72 31.15
C VAL A 52 6.56 -15.61 30.20
N GLU A 53 6.29 -16.85 30.59
CA GLU A 53 5.47 -17.79 29.80
C GLU A 53 4.03 -17.29 29.61
N ALA A 54 3.41 -16.75 30.65
CA ALA A 54 2.07 -16.16 30.55
C ALA A 54 2.04 -14.95 29.59
N MET A 55 3.13 -14.17 29.51
CA MET A 55 3.24 -13.09 28.53
C MET A 55 3.44 -13.62 27.11
N ILE A 56 4.23 -14.68 26.93
CA ILE A 56 4.42 -15.36 25.63
C ILE A 56 3.08 -15.86 25.11
N GLU A 57 2.29 -16.55 25.94
CA GLU A 57 0.99 -17.10 25.53
C GLU A 57 0.00 -16.00 25.13
N LYS A 58 -0.02 -14.87 25.85
CA LYS A 58 -0.86 -13.72 25.50
C LYS A 58 -0.43 -13.12 24.16
N LYS A 59 0.88 -12.94 23.93
CA LYS A 59 1.42 -12.38 22.69
C LYS A 59 1.24 -13.34 21.51
N SER A 60 1.40 -14.64 21.70
CA SER A 60 1.21 -15.65 20.65
C SER A 60 -0.24 -15.71 20.21
N LYS A 61 -1.20 -15.76 21.14
CA LYS A 61 -2.64 -15.69 20.83
C LYS A 61 -3.02 -14.41 20.09
N LEU A 62 -2.40 -13.29 20.46
CA LEU A 62 -2.67 -12.02 19.79
C LEU A 62 -2.11 -12.00 18.36
N ASN A 63 -0.90 -12.53 18.14
CA ASN A 63 -0.34 -12.72 16.80
C ASN A 63 -1.17 -13.72 15.96
N GLU A 64 -1.63 -14.83 16.54
CA GLU A 64 -2.52 -15.79 15.87
C GLU A 64 -3.86 -15.16 15.48
N SER A 65 -4.48 -14.38 16.37
CA SER A 65 -5.72 -13.66 16.06
C SER A 65 -5.50 -12.60 14.96
N ALA A 66 -4.36 -11.93 14.95
CA ALA A 66 -4.00 -10.98 13.90
C ALA A 66 -3.74 -11.66 12.55
N LYS A 67 -3.17 -12.87 12.56
CA LYS A 67 -2.99 -13.72 11.38
C LYS A 67 -4.33 -14.24 10.83
N ALA A 68 -5.25 -14.66 11.70
CA ALA A 68 -6.58 -15.13 11.31
C ALA A 68 -7.41 -14.05 10.59
N ILE A 69 -7.26 -12.78 10.97
CA ILE A 69 -7.91 -11.64 10.30
C ILE A 69 -7.36 -11.42 8.88
N ILE A 70 -6.15 -11.90 8.59
CA ILE A 70 -5.46 -11.70 7.30
C ILE A 70 -5.63 -12.93 6.38
N SER A 71 -6.05 -14.10 6.89
CA SER A 71 -5.84 -15.38 6.21
C SER A 71 -6.95 -15.89 5.28
N ASP A 72 -8.21 -15.52 5.44
CA ASP A 72 -9.27 -16.22 4.69
C ASP A 72 -9.46 -15.74 3.23
N GLU A 73 -9.01 -14.54 2.87
CA GLU A 73 -9.23 -14.00 1.50
C GLU A 73 -7.96 -13.93 0.63
N VAL A 74 -6.76 -13.93 1.25
CA VAL A 74 -5.48 -13.65 0.57
C VAL A 74 -4.61 -14.91 0.34
N ILE A 75 -4.80 -15.97 1.13
CA ILE A 75 -3.96 -17.17 1.04
C ILE A 75 -4.30 -18.02 -0.18
N ASP A 76 -5.58 -18.13 -0.55
CA ASP A 76 -6.03 -18.95 -1.69
C ASP A 76 -5.57 -18.41 -3.06
N THR A 77 -5.35 -17.10 -3.16
CA THR A 77 -4.97 -16.44 -4.43
C THR A 77 -3.46 -16.44 -4.69
N THR A 78 -2.61 -16.57 -3.67
CA THR A 78 -1.17 -16.30 -3.80
C THR A 78 -0.24 -17.51 -3.63
N LYS A 79 -0.73 -18.67 -3.17
CA LYS A 79 0.08 -19.90 -2.91
C LYS A 79 1.33 -19.67 -2.03
N LYS A 80 1.35 -18.61 -1.22
CA LYS A 80 2.46 -18.30 -0.30
C LYS A 80 2.06 -18.60 1.14
N SER A 81 3.02 -19.00 1.96
CA SER A 81 2.79 -19.23 3.39
C SER A 81 2.37 -17.93 4.09
N ALA A 82 1.45 -18.02 5.05
CA ALA A 82 0.96 -16.88 5.82
C ALA A 82 2.10 -16.08 6.48
N ASP A 83 3.15 -16.77 6.94
CA ASP A 83 4.34 -16.13 7.53
C ASP A 83 5.14 -15.32 6.51
N GLU A 84 5.19 -15.78 5.26
CA GLU A 84 5.92 -15.10 4.19
C GLU A 84 5.18 -13.83 3.72
N ILE A 85 3.84 -13.88 3.71
CA ILE A 85 2.98 -12.72 3.40
C ILE A 85 3.14 -11.65 4.48
N LEU A 86 3.09 -12.07 5.76
CA LEU A 86 3.21 -11.17 6.90
C LEU A 86 4.58 -10.50 6.97
N TYR A 87 5.65 -11.29 6.78
CA TYR A 87 7.02 -10.79 6.72
C TYR A 87 7.22 -9.76 5.61
N ASN A 88 6.67 -10.01 4.42
CA ASN A 88 6.73 -9.06 3.30
C ASN A 88 5.90 -7.80 3.57
N LYS A 89 4.73 -7.92 4.24
CA LYS A 89 3.87 -6.79 4.61
C LYS A 89 4.55 -5.87 5.64
N GLU A 90 5.22 -6.43 6.64
CA GLU A 90 5.96 -5.63 7.63
C GLU A 90 7.16 -4.91 7.02
N LYS A 91 7.92 -5.59 6.14
CA LYS A 91 9.01 -4.96 5.37
C LYS A 91 8.50 -3.82 4.49
N TYR A 92 7.41 -4.04 3.78
CA TYR A 92 6.76 -3.02 2.95
C TYR A 92 6.29 -1.82 3.76
N ALA A 93 5.57 -2.06 4.88
CA ALA A 93 5.08 -1.00 5.74
C ALA A 93 6.22 -0.15 6.33
N LYS A 94 7.34 -0.78 6.67
CA LYS A 94 8.54 -0.08 7.13
C LYS A 94 9.16 0.78 6.02
N ALA A 95 9.35 0.23 4.83
CA ALA A 95 9.88 0.96 3.68
C ALA A 95 8.99 2.17 3.31
N LEU A 96 7.67 1.98 3.29
CA LEU A 96 6.69 3.03 3.01
C LEU A 96 6.71 4.12 4.08
N ARG A 97 6.81 3.75 5.36
CA ARG A 97 6.92 4.72 6.45
C ARG A 97 8.22 5.54 6.34
N THR A 98 9.34 4.91 6.00
CA THR A 98 10.61 5.61 5.76
C THR A 98 10.47 6.58 4.59
N TYR A 99 9.85 6.16 3.49
CA TYR A 99 9.58 7.00 2.32
C TYR A 99 8.73 8.22 2.68
N LEU A 100 7.62 8.04 3.40
CA LEU A 100 6.72 9.14 3.79
C LEU A 100 7.35 10.10 4.80
N THR A 101 8.24 9.62 5.67
CA THR A 101 8.81 10.44 6.75
C THR A 101 10.13 11.12 6.39
N LYS A 102 10.94 10.49 5.55
CA LYS A 102 12.31 10.95 5.21
C LYS A 102 12.52 11.18 3.71
N GLY A 103 11.52 10.86 2.87
CA GLY A 103 11.59 10.99 1.42
C GLY A 103 12.39 9.88 0.73
N GLU A 104 12.44 9.94 -0.59
CA GLU A 104 13.05 8.93 -1.46
C GLU A 104 14.56 8.71 -1.19
N ARG A 105 15.28 9.77 -0.83
CA ARG A 105 16.75 9.73 -0.61
C ARG A 105 17.16 8.95 0.64
N ALA A 106 16.22 8.64 1.51
CA ALA A 106 16.46 7.89 2.74
C ALA A 106 16.18 6.38 2.59
N LEU A 107 15.73 5.94 1.42
CA LEU A 107 15.49 4.53 1.15
C LEU A 107 16.77 3.80 0.77
N ASN A 108 16.92 2.58 1.28
CA ASN A 108 17.96 1.66 0.83
C ASN A 108 17.53 0.96 -0.48
N GLU A 109 18.47 0.45 -1.29
CA GLU A 109 18.14 -0.21 -2.57
C GLU A 109 17.15 -1.38 -2.43
N GLU A 110 17.24 -2.14 -1.35
CA GLU A 110 16.27 -3.21 -1.05
C GLU A 110 14.86 -2.64 -0.74
N GLU A 111 14.79 -1.56 0.02
CA GLU A 111 13.52 -0.90 0.37
C GLU A 111 12.88 -0.24 -0.86
N PHE A 112 13.69 0.30 -1.76
CA PHE A 112 13.25 0.86 -3.03
C PHE A 112 12.67 -0.21 -3.95
N ASN A 113 13.34 -1.36 -4.07
CA ASN A 113 12.83 -2.49 -4.85
C ASN A 113 11.52 -3.06 -4.27
N ILE A 114 11.35 -3.05 -2.95
CA ILE A 114 10.11 -3.50 -2.30
C ILE A 114 8.94 -2.54 -2.59
N LEU A 115 9.18 -1.22 -2.61
CA LEU A 115 8.14 -0.23 -2.96
C LEU A 115 7.83 -0.27 -4.46
N SER A 116 8.86 -0.36 -5.32
CA SER A 116 8.72 -0.42 -6.77
C SER A 116 7.93 -1.65 -7.23
N ARG A 117 8.10 -2.80 -6.56
CA ARG A 117 7.29 -4.01 -6.82
C ARG A 117 5.78 -3.83 -6.60
N ALA A 118 5.37 -2.89 -5.74
CA ALA A 118 3.95 -2.58 -5.55
C ALA A 118 3.44 -1.58 -6.59
N GLN A 119 4.34 -0.82 -7.21
CA GLN A 119 4.05 0.14 -8.27
C GLN A 119 4.39 -0.50 -9.63
N SER A 120 3.57 -1.45 -10.06
CA SER A 120 3.65 -1.97 -11.42
C SER A 120 3.44 -0.82 -12.40
N THR A 121 4.41 -0.60 -13.29
CA THR A 121 4.30 0.35 -14.42
C THR A 121 3.51 -0.26 -15.60
N THR A 122 3.02 -1.49 -15.42
CA THR A 122 2.29 -2.26 -16.42
C THR A 122 0.79 -2.13 -16.18
N SER A 123 0.05 -1.80 -17.24
CA SER A 123 -1.41 -1.56 -17.28
C SER A 123 -2.28 -2.74 -16.79
N THR A 124 -1.66 -3.88 -16.49
CA THR A 124 -2.34 -5.17 -16.26
C THR A 124 -2.54 -5.49 -14.77
N GLU A 125 -1.76 -4.90 -13.85
CA GLU A 125 -1.81 -5.28 -12.42
C GLU A 125 -2.70 -4.34 -11.56
N GLY A 126 -3.35 -3.34 -12.17
CA GLY A 126 -4.36 -2.49 -11.54
C GLY A 126 -5.76 -2.55 -12.20
N GLY A 127 -5.93 -3.37 -13.24
CA GLY A 127 -7.14 -3.40 -14.07
C GLY A 127 -8.31 -4.25 -13.54
N TYR A 128 -8.14 -4.94 -12.40
CA TYR A 128 -9.12 -5.90 -11.89
C TYR A 128 -10.29 -5.28 -11.11
N THR A 129 -10.29 -3.96 -10.85
CA THR A 129 -11.45 -3.29 -10.24
C THR A 129 -12.61 -3.04 -11.21
N ILE A 130 -12.47 -3.46 -12.46
CA ILE A 130 -13.52 -3.37 -13.46
C ILE A 130 -14.01 -4.79 -13.77
N PRO A 131 -15.23 -5.17 -13.34
CA PRO A 131 -15.85 -6.43 -13.73
C PRO A 131 -15.85 -6.59 -15.25
N THR A 132 -15.51 -7.77 -15.76
CA THR A 132 -15.43 -8.05 -17.20
C THR A 132 -16.76 -7.83 -17.94
N GLU A 133 -17.90 -7.85 -17.25
CA GLU A 133 -19.20 -7.43 -17.79
C GLU A 133 -19.30 -5.92 -18.05
N LEU A 134 -18.67 -5.07 -17.23
CA LEU A 134 -18.67 -3.61 -17.39
C LEU A 134 -17.91 -3.19 -18.66
N SER A 135 -16.86 -3.92 -19.06
CA SER A 135 -16.11 -3.59 -20.27
C SER A 135 -16.97 -3.77 -21.54
N ASN A 136 -17.82 -4.80 -21.59
CA ASN A 136 -18.75 -5.00 -22.69
C ASN A 136 -19.87 -3.94 -22.70
N GLU A 137 -20.31 -3.48 -21.53
CA GLU A 137 -21.29 -2.37 -21.42
C GLU A 137 -20.68 -1.04 -21.84
N ILE A 138 -19.43 -0.74 -21.44
CA ILE A 138 -18.70 0.46 -21.87
C ILE A 138 -18.38 0.39 -23.37
N ILE A 139 -17.97 -0.74 -23.91
CA ILE A 139 -17.72 -0.90 -25.36
C ILE A 139 -19.02 -0.74 -26.15
N LYS A 140 -20.15 -1.28 -25.68
CA LYS A 140 -21.48 -1.04 -26.27
C LYS A 140 -21.93 0.42 -26.14
N GLY A 141 -21.68 1.06 -24.98
CA GLY A 141 -21.93 2.47 -24.74
C GLY A 141 -21.11 3.36 -25.66
N MET A 142 -19.81 3.10 -25.81
CA MET A 142 -18.92 3.80 -26.73
C MET A 142 -19.30 3.59 -28.21
N ALA A 143 -19.81 2.41 -28.58
CA ALA A 143 -20.37 2.19 -29.91
C ALA A 143 -21.67 2.98 -30.15
N GLN A 144 -22.50 3.19 -29.12
CA GLN A 144 -23.67 4.08 -29.16
C GLN A 144 -23.29 5.56 -29.20
N TYR A 145 -22.19 5.97 -28.54
CA TYR A 145 -21.61 7.31 -28.64
C TYR A 145 -20.97 7.62 -30.01
N GLY A 146 -21.00 6.70 -30.98
CA GLY A 146 -20.69 6.95 -32.39
C GLY A 146 -21.70 7.86 -33.11
N GLY A 147 -22.71 8.38 -32.42
CA GLY A 147 -23.66 9.35 -32.92
C GLY A 147 -23.08 10.76 -33.00
N VAL A 148 -22.14 11.02 -33.93
CA VAL A 148 -21.68 12.39 -34.24
C VAL A 148 -22.86 13.33 -34.53
N ARG A 149 -24.00 12.77 -34.96
CA ARG A 149 -25.27 13.49 -35.20
C ARG A 149 -25.94 14.04 -33.93
N GLU A 150 -25.77 13.44 -32.76
CA GLU A 150 -26.40 13.91 -31.51
C GLU A 150 -25.67 15.14 -30.95
N ASN A 151 -24.34 15.17 -31.10
CA ASN A 151 -23.50 16.28 -30.65
C ASN A 151 -23.22 17.33 -31.73
N SER A 152 -23.80 17.19 -32.93
CA SER A 152 -23.64 18.16 -34.03
C SER A 152 -24.90 18.97 -34.26
N ARG A 153 -24.72 20.23 -34.68
CA ARG A 153 -25.82 21.08 -35.11
C ARG A 153 -26.28 20.65 -36.50
N VAL A 154 -27.44 20.02 -36.59
CA VAL A 154 -28.05 19.61 -37.87
C VAL A 154 -28.69 20.82 -38.54
N ILE A 155 -28.19 21.19 -39.73
CA ILE A 155 -28.77 22.23 -40.59
C ILE A 155 -29.34 21.54 -41.84
N THR A 156 -30.64 21.65 -42.06
CA THR A 156 -31.30 21.09 -43.25
C THR A 156 -31.36 22.14 -44.36
N THR A 157 -30.66 21.90 -45.47
CA THR A 157 -30.71 22.77 -46.66
C THR A 157 -31.68 22.21 -47.70
N THR A 158 -32.40 23.07 -48.41
CA THR A 158 -33.34 22.67 -49.48
C THR A 158 -32.62 22.31 -50.80
N GLY A 159 -31.31 22.56 -50.90
CA GLY A 159 -30.48 22.26 -52.08
C GLY A 159 -29.09 21.72 -51.71
N GLY A 160 -28.42 21.10 -52.69
CA GLY A 160 -27.10 20.47 -52.57
C GLY A 160 -25.92 21.33 -53.02
N GLY A 161 -26.01 22.66 -52.88
CA GLY A 161 -24.90 23.56 -53.14
C GLY A 161 -23.86 23.54 -52.00
N ALA A 162 -22.65 24.03 -52.28
CA ALA A 162 -21.61 24.18 -51.26
C ALA A 162 -22.09 25.11 -50.12
N PHE A 163 -21.85 24.72 -48.87
CA PHE A 163 -22.30 25.46 -47.70
C PHE A 163 -21.15 26.26 -47.12
N ASN A 164 -21.09 27.53 -47.47
CA ASN A 164 -20.10 28.46 -46.94
C ASN A 164 -20.45 28.86 -45.51
N TYR A 165 -19.66 28.39 -44.53
CA TYR A 165 -19.76 28.81 -43.14
C TYR A 165 -18.69 29.85 -42.83
N ASN A 166 -19.12 31.08 -42.53
CA ASN A 166 -18.21 32.13 -42.07
C ASN A 166 -17.95 31.92 -40.58
N TYR A 167 -16.67 31.86 -40.20
CA TYR A 167 -16.26 31.77 -38.80
C TYR A 167 -15.12 32.76 -38.54
N ASN A 168 -14.97 33.13 -37.27
CA ASN A 168 -13.80 33.82 -36.77
C ASN A 168 -13.29 32.98 -35.58
N ASP A 169 -12.00 32.66 -35.60
CA ASP A 169 -11.33 31.95 -34.51
C ASP A 169 -10.24 32.86 -33.93
N ASP A 170 -10.63 33.62 -32.90
CA ASP A 170 -9.76 34.56 -32.19
C ASP A 170 -9.25 33.98 -30.84
N THR A 171 -9.35 32.66 -30.66
CA THR A 171 -9.03 32.00 -29.38
C THR A 171 -7.55 32.12 -28.99
N SER A 172 -6.67 32.37 -29.97
CA SER A 172 -5.23 32.54 -29.74
C SER A 172 -4.85 33.95 -29.29
N ASN A 173 -5.75 34.93 -29.39
CA ASN A 173 -5.43 36.32 -29.06
C ASN A 173 -5.68 36.62 -27.59
N THR A 174 -4.76 37.37 -27.00
CA THR A 174 -4.77 37.68 -25.57
C THR A 174 -4.61 39.17 -25.35
N VAL A 175 -5.41 39.74 -24.45
CA VAL A 175 -5.36 41.16 -24.12
C VAL A 175 -4.01 41.53 -23.50
N GLY A 176 -3.31 42.50 -24.10
CA GLY A 176 -2.09 43.10 -23.56
C GLY A 176 -2.36 44.38 -22.76
N LEU A 177 -1.69 44.55 -21.62
CA LEU A 177 -1.68 45.82 -20.87
C LEU A 177 -0.71 46.81 -21.52
N ILE A 178 -1.17 48.03 -21.78
CA ILE A 178 -0.39 49.10 -22.42
C ILE A 178 -0.20 50.26 -21.43
N SER A 179 0.96 50.92 -21.48
CA SER A 179 1.27 52.10 -20.67
C SER A 179 0.55 53.37 -21.16
N GLU A 180 0.24 54.28 -20.25
CA GLU A 180 -0.29 55.60 -20.59
C GLU A 180 0.69 56.34 -21.52
N ALA A 181 0.19 56.81 -22.68
CA ALA A 181 0.91 57.45 -23.79
C ALA A 181 1.57 56.55 -24.86
N SER A 182 1.41 55.22 -24.82
CA SER A 182 1.81 54.34 -25.93
C SER A 182 0.69 54.19 -26.96
N ALA A 183 1.01 54.25 -28.26
CA ALA A 183 0.04 54.01 -29.33
C ALA A 183 -0.38 52.53 -29.34
N ILE A 184 -1.69 52.28 -29.44
CA ILE A 184 -2.23 50.94 -29.67
C ILE A 184 -1.92 50.60 -31.14
N THR A 185 -0.93 49.75 -31.38
CA THR A 185 -0.82 49.08 -32.67
C THR A 185 -2.04 48.20 -32.82
N ALA A 186 -2.84 48.44 -33.85
CA ALA A 186 -3.99 47.62 -34.20
C ALA A 186 -3.49 46.23 -34.60
N ASP A 187 -3.24 45.36 -33.62
CA ASP A 187 -2.71 44.02 -33.88
C ASP A 187 -3.76 42.91 -33.76
N ASP A 188 -5.01 43.23 -33.38
CA ASP A 188 -6.05 42.21 -33.16
C ASP A 188 -7.39 42.60 -33.82
N ASP A 189 -7.41 42.88 -35.12
CA ASP A 189 -8.69 42.89 -35.85
C ASP A 189 -9.12 41.45 -36.13
N THR A 190 -10.34 41.10 -35.74
CA THR A 190 -10.89 39.75 -35.87
C THR A 190 -11.04 39.40 -37.35
N VAL A 191 -10.16 38.53 -37.87
CA VAL A 191 -10.20 38.12 -39.29
C VAL A 191 -11.31 37.09 -39.51
N PHE A 192 -12.22 37.36 -40.43
CA PHE A 192 -13.23 36.39 -40.86
C PHE A 192 -12.63 35.40 -41.88
N SER A 193 -12.86 34.11 -41.64
CA SER A 193 -12.49 33.01 -42.53
C SER A 193 -13.74 32.22 -42.94
N GLN A 194 -13.61 31.40 -43.99
CA GLN A 194 -14.70 30.61 -44.56
C GLN A 194 -14.28 29.15 -44.70
N VAL A 195 -15.15 28.24 -44.29
CA VAL A 195 -15.08 26.81 -44.64
C VAL A 195 -16.18 26.54 -45.66
N THR A 196 -15.84 25.86 -46.76
CA THR A 196 -16.77 25.46 -47.84
C THR A 196 -17.10 23.98 -47.76
#